data_AF-A0A9P5V2M1-F1
#
_entry.id   AF-A0A9P5V2M1-F1
#
_cell.length_a   1.000
_cell.length_b   1.000
_cell.length_c   1.000
_cell.angle_alpha   90.00
_cell.angle_beta   90.00
_cell.angle_gamma   90.00
#
_symmetry.space_group_name_H-M   'P 1'
#
loop_
_entity.id
_entity.type
_entity.pdbx_description
1 polymer ?
#
loop_
_entity_poly.entity_id
_entity_poly.type
_entity_poly.pdbx_seq_one_letter_code
_entity_poly.pdbx_strand_id
1 'polypeptide(L)'
;NLTKEDDVRKFVIRREVQPKNAEKKPYTKAPKIQRLVTPVVLQRKRHILNLKKRRAENAKEAEVEYKALLAKRVKEAAEKRSEIKKRRASSLHKA
;
A
#
# COMPACT_ATOMS: atom_id res chain seq x y z
N ASN A 1 -38.93 11.12 5.85
CA ASN A 1 -37.65 11.42 5.15
C ASN A 1 -36.52 11.42 6.18
N LEU A 2 -35.42 10.73 5.90
CA LEU A 2 -34.28 10.56 6.83
C LEU A 2 -33.21 11.63 6.59
N THR A 3 -32.50 12.02 7.65
CA THR A 3 -31.31 12.89 7.60
C THR A 3 -30.02 12.07 7.41
N LYS A 4 -28.85 12.73 7.35
CA LYS A 4 -27.56 12.05 7.12
C LYS A 4 -27.06 11.32 8.37
N GLU A 5 -27.50 11.78 9.53
CA GLU A 5 -27.14 11.29 10.84
C GLU A 5 -27.94 10.03 11.22
N ASP A 6 -29.07 9.81 10.53
CA ASP A 6 -29.94 8.67 10.77
C ASP A 6 -29.32 7.35 10.34
N ASP A 7 -29.43 6.34 11.21
CA ASP A 7 -29.04 4.98 10.86
C ASP A 7 -30.09 4.31 9.98
N VAL A 8 -29.81 4.31 8.67
CA VAL A 8 -30.65 3.68 7.63
C VAL A 8 -30.90 2.19 7.86
N ARG A 9 -30.10 1.48 8.67
CA ARG A 9 -30.30 0.05 8.96
C ARG A 9 -31.62 -0.23 9.68
N LYS A 10 -32.09 0.74 10.48
CA LYS A 10 -33.34 0.63 11.26
C LYS A 10 -34.58 0.75 10.39
N PHE A 11 -34.46 1.42 9.25
CA PHE A 11 -35.57 1.77 8.35
C PHE A 11 -35.62 0.90 7.08
N VAL A 12 -34.86 -0.20 7.03
CA VAL A 12 -34.90 -1.13 5.89
C VAL A 12 -36.23 -1.86 5.86
N ILE A 13 -36.93 -1.78 4.73
CA ILE A 13 -38.20 -2.48 4.51
C ILE A 13 -37.97 -3.99 4.61
N ARG A 14 -38.79 -4.64 5.43
CA ARG A 14 -38.76 -6.08 5.64
C ARG A 14 -39.98 -6.72 4.99
N ARG A 15 -39.77 -7.90 4.39
CA ARG A 15 -40.85 -8.76 3.87
C ARG A 15 -41.05 -9.92 4.82
N GLU A 16 -42.28 -10.11 5.29
CA GLU A 16 -42.68 -11.32 5.98
C GLU A 16 -42.78 -12.48 5.00
N VAL A 17 -42.19 -13.62 5.38
CA VAL A 17 -42.20 -14.85 4.60
C VAL A 17 -42.91 -15.91 5.43
N GLN A 18 -44.08 -16.32 4.95
CA GLN A 18 -44.80 -17.48 5.46
C GLN A 18 -44.18 -18.74 4.82
N PRO A 19 -43.52 -19.60 5.60
CA PRO A 19 -42.92 -20.82 5.05
C PRO A 19 -44.01 -21.82 4.64
N LYS A 20 -43.76 -22.58 3.57
CA LYS A 20 -44.70 -23.61 3.09
C LYS A 20 -44.85 -24.79 4.07
N ASN A 21 -43.85 -25.04 4.91
CA ASN A 21 -43.92 -26.06 5.96
C ASN A 21 -44.56 -25.46 7.21
N ALA A 22 -45.68 -26.05 7.65
CA ALA A 22 -46.47 -25.58 8.78
C ALA A 22 -45.73 -25.56 10.13
N GLU A 23 -44.66 -26.35 10.28
CA GLU A 23 -43.85 -26.40 11.51
C GLU A 23 -42.84 -25.24 11.62
N LYS A 24 -42.56 -24.53 10.52
CA LYS A 24 -41.58 -23.45 10.52
C LYS A 24 -42.27 -22.13 10.85
N LYS A 25 -41.66 -21.36 11.76
CA LYS A 25 -42.18 -20.05 12.15
C LYS A 25 -42.00 -19.04 11.00
N PRO A 26 -42.95 -18.09 10.83
CA PRO A 26 -42.79 -16.98 9.89
C PRO A 26 -41.54 -16.16 10.23
N TYR A 27 -40.80 -15.72 9.22
CA TYR A 27 -39.61 -14.89 9.42
C TYR A 27 -39.63 -13.69 8.47
N THR A 28 -38.85 -12.67 8.82
CA THR A 28 -38.70 -11.47 7.99
C THR A 28 -37.39 -11.48 7.23
N LYS A 29 -37.42 -11.11 5.95
CA LYS A 29 -36.22 -10.89 5.11
C LYS A 29 -36.08 -9.41 4.81
N ALA A 30 -34.84 -8.94 4.84
CA ALA A 30 -34.46 -7.59 4.46
C ALA A 30 -33.43 -7.66 3.32
N PRO A 31 -33.46 -6.71 2.36
CA PRO A 31 -32.42 -6.58 1.35
C PRO A 31 -31.08 -6.14 1.96
N LYS A 32 -29.98 -6.48 1.28
CA LYS A 32 -28.65 -6.00 1.64
C LYS A 32 -28.52 -4.52 1.27
N ILE A 33 -28.04 -3.70 2.21
CA ILE A 33 -27.71 -2.30 1.95
C ILE A 33 -26.34 -2.21 1.27
N GLN A 34 -26.29 -1.71 0.04
CA GLN A 34 -25.06 -1.77 -0.77
C GLN A 34 -24.04 -0.66 -0.46
N ARG A 35 -24.48 0.57 -0.18
CA ARG A 35 -23.60 1.74 0.03
C ARG A 35 -23.53 2.18 1.49
N LEU A 36 -23.71 1.24 2.40
CA LEU A 36 -23.61 1.49 3.83
C LEU A 36 -22.15 1.71 4.22
N VAL A 37 -21.86 2.82 4.88
CA VAL A 37 -20.55 3.06 5.49
C VAL A 37 -20.39 2.13 6.68
N THR A 38 -19.39 1.26 6.64
CA THR A 38 -19.08 0.28 7.70
C THR A 38 -17.65 0.47 8.21
N PRO A 39 -17.35 0.07 9.46
CA PRO A 39 -15.99 0.12 10.00
C PRO A 39 -14.96 -0.61 9.13
N VAL A 40 -15.37 -1.71 8.50
CA VAL A 40 -14.54 -2.49 7.56
C VAL A 40 -14.17 -1.68 6.32
N VAL A 41 -15.13 -0.93 5.75
CA VAL A 41 -14.85 -0.03 4.61
C VAL A 41 -13.87 1.06 5.02
N LEU A 42 -14.03 1.66 6.21
CA LEU A 42 -13.10 2.67 6.74
C LEU A 42 -11.70 2.08 6.96
N GLN A 43 -11.61 0.87 7.52
CA GLN A 43 -10.34 0.17 7.74
C GLN A 43 -9.64 -0.16 6.42
N ARG A 44 -10.36 -0.69 5.43
CA ARG A 44 -9.81 -0.95 4.09
C ARG A 44 -9.28 0.32 3.44
N LYS A 45 -10.01 1.44 3.56
CA LYS A 45 -9.56 2.75 3.05
C LYS A 45 -8.28 3.21 3.74
N ARG A 46 -8.20 3.11 5.07
CA ARG A 46 -6.98 3.41 5.85
C ARG A 46 -5.81 2.52 5.43
N HIS A 47 -6.04 1.23 5.26
CA HIS A 47 -5.03 0.26 4.84
C HIS A 47 -4.44 0.61 3.45
N ILE A 48 -5.30 0.94 2.47
CA ILE A 48 -4.85 1.35 1.13
C ILE A 48 -3.94 2.59 1.20
N LEU A 49 -4.30 3.58 2.03
CA LEU A 49 -3.48 4.78 2.20
C LEU A 49 -2.12 4.45 2.84
N ASN A 50 -2.11 3.60 3.86
CA ASN A 50 -0.86 3.17 4.51
C ASN A 50 0.05 2.40 3.56
N LEU A 51 -0.51 1.51 2.72
CA LEU A 51 0.26 0.81 1.70
C LEU A 51 0.90 1.77 0.69
N LYS A 52 0.20 2.83 0.27
CA LYS A 52 0.77 3.85 -0.62
C LYS A 52 1.93 4.59 0.04
N LYS A 53 1.79 4.98 1.31
CA LYS A 53 2.87 5.63 2.08
C LYS A 53 4.10 4.72 2.19
N ARG A 54 3.90 3.48 2.61
CA ARG A 54 4.99 2.49 2.73
C ARG A 54 5.72 2.25 1.41
N ARG A 55 4.99 2.16 0.29
CA ARG A 55 5.62 2.02 -1.03
C ARG A 55 6.48 3.22 -1.40
N ALA A 56 6.01 4.43 -1.09
CA ALA A 56 6.77 5.66 -1.37
C ALA A 56 8.02 5.76 -0.48
N GLU A 57 7.93 5.38 0.79
CA GLU A 57 9.07 5.32 1.72
C GLU A 57 10.12 4.32 1.22
N ASN A 58 9.71 3.08 0.91
CA ASN A 58 10.60 2.06 0.38
C ASN A 58 11.30 2.50 -0.92
N ALA A 59 10.59 3.19 -1.82
CA ALA A 59 11.18 3.69 -3.06
C ALA A 59 12.25 4.76 -2.80
N LYS A 60 12.02 5.65 -1.83
CA LYS A 60 13.02 6.66 -1.41
C LYS A 60 14.24 6.01 -0.79
N GLU A 61 14.04 5.04 0.10
CA GLU A 61 15.14 4.29 0.74
C GLU A 61 16.01 3.57 -0.29
N ALA A 62 15.38 2.86 -1.24
CA ALA A 62 16.08 2.18 -2.32
C ALA A 62 16.85 3.14 -3.23
N GLU A 63 16.30 4.33 -3.51
CA GLU A 63 17.00 5.36 -4.29
C GLU A 63 18.23 5.89 -3.56
N VAL A 64 18.11 6.15 -2.25
CA VAL A 64 19.23 6.61 -1.42
C VAL A 64 20.34 5.56 -1.35
N GLU A 65 19.97 4.29 -1.13
CA GLU A 65 20.91 3.17 -1.11
C GLU A 65 21.64 3.02 -2.45
N TYR A 66 20.90 3.10 -3.56
CA TYR A 66 21.48 3.01 -4.89
C TYR A 66 22.44 4.17 -5.19
N LYS A 67 22.09 5.41 -4.81
CA LYS A 67 22.96 6.58 -4.95
C LYS A 67 24.25 6.41 -4.14
N ALA A 68 24.17 5.91 -2.92
CA ALA A 68 25.34 5.65 -2.08
C ALA A 68 26.26 4.59 -2.71
N LEU A 69 25.67 3.50 -3.22
CA LEU A 69 26.42 2.45 -3.93
C LEU A 69 27.12 3.01 -5.18
N LEU A 70 26.43 3.83 -5.97
CA LEU A 70 26.98 4.44 -7.17
C LEU A 70 28.16 5.36 -6.84
N ALA A 71 28.02 6.21 -5.82
CA ALA A 71 29.10 7.08 -5.36
C ALA A 71 30.34 6.28 -4.93
N LYS A 72 30.14 5.17 -4.20
CA LYS A 72 31.23 4.25 -3.82
C LYS A 72 31.94 3.68 -5.04
N ARG A 73 31.21 3.18 -6.04
CA ARG A 73 31.81 2.60 -7.25
C ARG A 73 32.55 3.63 -8.10
N VAL A 74 32.05 4.86 -8.20
CA VAL A 74 32.73 5.94 -8.92
C VAL A 74 34.06 6.27 -8.23
N LYS A 75 34.07 6.35 -6.89
CA LYS A 75 35.28 6.59 -6.10
C LYS A 75 36.32 5.48 -6.31
N GLU A 76 35.93 4.21 -6.18
CA GLU A 76 36.82 3.06 -6.40
C GLU A 76 37.39 3.05 -7.83
N ALA A 77 36.57 3.38 -8.84
CA ALA A 77 37.03 3.46 -10.23
C ALA A 77 37.98 4.63 -10.48
N ALA A 78 37.81 5.75 -9.78
CA ALA A 78 38.72 6.89 -9.85
C ALA A 78 40.07 6.56 -9.18
N GLU A 79 40.04 5.92 -8.02
CA GLU A 79 41.23 5.46 -7.28
C GLU A 79 42.05 4.48 -8.13
N LYS A 80 41.42 3.44 -8.69
CA LYS A 80 42.07 2.48 -9.60
C LYS A 80 42.72 3.17 -10.80
N ARG A 81 42.03 4.13 -11.43
CA ARG A 81 42.58 4.91 -12.56
C ARG A 81 43.80 5.72 -12.13
N SER A 82 43.75 6.32 -10.94
CA SER A 82 44.87 7.10 -10.38
C SER A 82 46.09 6.22 -10.08
N GLU A 83 45.88 5.03 -9.54
CA GLU A 83 46.95 4.05 -9.25
C GLU A 83 47.64 3.58 -10.52
N ILE A 84 46.87 3.23 -11.56
CA ILE A 84 47.41 2.85 -12.87
C ILE A 84 48.26 3.99 -13.45
N LYS A 85 47.77 5.24 -13.37
CA LYS A 85 48.52 6.41 -13.85
C LYS A 85 49.83 6.60 -13.08
N LYS A 86 49.82 6.47 -11.75
CA LYS A 86 51.03 6.53 -10.90
C LYS A 86 52.03 5.44 -11.28
N ARG A 87 51.58 4.20 -11.46
CA ARG A 87 52.43 3.06 -11.85
C ARG A 87 53.07 3.26 -13.23
N ARG A 88 52.33 3.82 -14.20
CA ARG A 88 52.88 4.15 -15.53
C ARG A 88 53.92 5.28 -15.47
N ALA A 89 53.66 6.31 -14.68
CA ALA A 89 54.60 7.40 -14.49
C ALA A 89 55.91 6.93 -13.84
N SER A 90 55.83 6.06 -12.83
CA SER A 90 57.03 5.51 -12.17
C SER A 90 57.83 4.55 -13.07
N SER A 91 57.19 3.83 -13.99
CA SER A 91 57.90 3.00 -14.96
C SER A 91 58.63 3.80 -16.05
N LEU A 92 58.14 5.00 -16.41
CA LEU A 92 58.77 5.86 -17.41
C LEU A 92 59.96 6.65 -16.87
N HIS A 93 60.04 6.87 -15.56
CA HIS A 93 61.14 7.60 -14.92
C HIS A 93 62.36 6.72 -14.60
N LYS A 94 62.25 5.40 -14.77
CA LYS A 94 63.29 4.42 -14.42
C LYS A 94 64.07 3.89 -15.64
N ALA A 95 63.81 4.44 -16.84
CA ALA A 95 64.53 4.20 -18.09
C ALA A 95 65.23 5.50 -18.50
#